data_AF-A0A2H0Y8M6-F1
#
_entry.id   AF-A0A2H0Y8M6-F1
#
_cell.length_a   1.000
_cell.length_b   1.000
_cell.length_c   1.000
_cell.angle_alpha   90.00
_cell.angle_beta   90.00
_cell.angle_gamma   90.00
#
_symmetry.space_group_name_H-M   'P 1'
#
loop_
_entity.id
_entity.type
_entity.pdbx_description
1 polymer ?
#
loop_
_entity_poly.entity_id
_entity_poly.type
_entity_poly.pdbx_seq_one_letter_code
_entity_poly.pdbx_strand_id
1 'polypeptide(L)'
;MRLNKFLSSIIFVTLFSVLYVYQQSEIVRLAYAEEKQHIAFQELLDRNSVLRYNIEKNCSLINIGNTLFGRSDFQMPDKYQLVRLVPTNAGATFVKAAGNKETLLSRIFGLNKQAEAKTINP
;
A
#
# COMPACT_ATOMS: atom_id res chain seq x y z
N MET A 1 58.26 16.73 -31.43
CA MET A 1 57.19 15.71 -31.47
C MET A 1 56.75 15.18 -30.11
N ARG A 2 57.64 14.97 -29.12
CA ARG A 2 57.23 14.43 -27.80
C ARG A 2 56.42 15.42 -26.94
N LEU A 3 56.72 16.73 -27.04
CA LEU A 3 56.01 17.77 -26.28
C LEU A 3 54.52 17.89 -26.69
N ASN A 4 54.21 17.87 -27.98
CA ASN A 4 52.82 17.93 -28.46
C ASN A 4 52.00 16.71 -28.02
N LYS A 5 52.62 15.52 -27.98
CA LYS A 5 51.95 14.29 -27.48
C LYS A 5 51.65 14.40 -25.98
N PHE A 6 52.58 14.94 -25.20
CA PHE A 6 52.38 15.16 -23.77
C PHE A 6 51.30 16.21 -23.48
N LEU A 7 51.33 17.34 -24.20
CA LEU A 7 50.32 18.39 -24.07
C LEU A 7 48.92 17.88 -24.46
N SER A 8 48.82 17.11 -25.54
CA SER A 8 47.57 16.47 -25.95
C SER A 8 47.04 15.51 -24.89
N SER A 9 47.92 14.72 -24.25
CA SER A 9 47.52 13.81 -23.17
C SER A 9 46.97 14.55 -21.95
N ILE A 10 47.60 15.66 -21.55
CA ILE A 10 47.13 16.47 -20.41
C ILE A 10 45.75 17.05 -20.70
N ILE A 11 45.54 17.61 -21.90
CA ILE A 11 44.24 18.14 -22.31
C ILE A 11 43.17 17.04 -22.25
N PHE A 12 43.49 15.84 -22.73
CA PHE A 12 42.57 14.71 -22.72
C PHE A 12 42.18 14.28 -21.30
N VAL A 13 43.16 14.14 -20.42
CA VAL A 13 42.94 13.79 -19.01
C VAL A 13 42.11 14.86 -18.31
N THR A 14 42.40 16.14 -18.56
CA THR A 14 41.67 17.26 -17.97
C THR A 14 40.22 17.27 -18.43
N LEU A 15 39.97 17.04 -19.72
CA LEU A 15 38.63 17.00 -20.29
C LEU A 15 37.82 15.82 -19.74
N PHE A 16 38.43 14.65 -19.60
CA PHE A 16 37.79 13.49 -18.94
C PHE A 16 37.46 13.78 -17.47
N SER A 17 38.36 14.46 -16.76
CA SER A 17 38.14 14.79 -15.34
C SER A 17 36.96 15.77 -15.17
N VAL A 18 36.84 16.77 -16.04
CA VAL A 18 35.71 17.71 -16.04
C VAL A 18 34.40 16.99 -16.39
N LEU A 19 34.41 16.13 -17.42
CA LEU A 19 33.21 15.35 -17.79
C LEU A 19 32.76 14.41 -16.67
N TYR A 20 33.70 13.80 -15.96
CA TYR A 20 33.39 12.91 -14.84
C TYR A 20 32.67 13.64 -13.71
N VAL A 21 33.18 14.81 -13.30
CA VAL A 21 32.53 15.63 -12.26
C VAL A 21 31.16 16.11 -12.72
N TYR A 22 31.04 16.51 -13.98
CA TYR A 22 29.75 16.91 -14.56
C TYR A 22 28.73 15.77 -14.49
N GLN A 23 29.10 14.56 -14.91
CA GLN A 23 28.23 13.39 -14.85
C GLN A 23 27.81 13.06 -13.41
N GLN A 24 28.74 13.09 -12.45
CA GLN A 24 28.39 12.88 -11.05
C GLN A 24 27.39 13.92 -10.53
N SER A 25 27.57 15.20 -10.89
CA SER A 25 26.66 16.25 -10.47
C SER A 25 25.25 16.10 -11.04
N GLU A 26 25.12 15.66 -12.30
CA GLU A 26 23.83 15.38 -12.93
C GLU A 26 23.11 14.20 -12.27
N ILE A 27 23.84 13.11 -11.98
CA ILE A 27 23.27 11.94 -11.28
C ILE A 27 22.69 12.36 -9.93
N VAL A 28 23.43 13.16 -9.16
CA VAL A 28 22.96 13.67 -7.86
C VAL A 28 21.73 14.55 -8.05
N ARG A 29 21.73 15.45 -9.05
CA ARG A 29 20.59 16.32 -9.33
C ARG A 29 19.33 15.52 -9.69
N LEU A 30 19.47 14.48 -10.52
CA LEU A 30 18.38 13.60 -10.90
C LEU A 30 17.84 12.82 -9.70
N ALA A 31 18.72 12.26 -8.86
CA ALA A 31 18.31 11.56 -7.64
C ALA A 31 17.49 12.46 -6.69
N TYR A 32 17.93 13.71 -6.48
CA TYR A 32 17.17 14.67 -5.66
C TYR A 32 15.83 15.07 -6.29
N ALA A 33 15.73 15.10 -7.62
CA ALA A 33 14.47 15.38 -8.30
C ALA A 33 13.46 14.24 -8.12
N GLU A 34 13.91 13.00 -8.26
CA GLU A 34 13.09 11.80 -8.01
C GLU A 34 12.66 11.70 -6.55
N GLU A 35 13.57 11.94 -5.60
CA GLU A 35 13.27 11.89 -4.17
C GLU A 35 12.16 12.87 -3.78
N LYS A 36 12.21 14.10 -4.30
CA LYS A 36 11.15 15.11 -4.06
C LYS A 36 9.79 14.64 -4.54
N GLN A 37 9.73 14.00 -5.72
CA GLN A 37 8.49 13.46 -6.25
C GLN A 37 7.99 12.28 -5.41
N HIS A 38 8.89 11.41 -4.98
CA HIS A 38 8.54 10.27 -4.14
C HIS A 38 8.00 10.69 -2.77
N ILE A 39 8.63 11.69 -2.13
CA ILE A 39 8.15 12.27 -0.86
C ILE A 39 6.74 12.86 -1.04
N ALA A 40 6.52 13.66 -2.09
CA ALA A 40 5.21 14.26 -2.36
C ALA A 40 4.14 13.18 -2.61
N PHE A 41 4.47 12.12 -3.35
CA PHE A 41 3.56 11.01 -3.60
C PHE A 41 3.23 10.24 -2.31
N GLN A 42 4.23 9.98 -1.47
CA GLN A 42 4.04 9.29 -0.20
C GLN A 42 3.21 10.12 0.78
N GLU A 43 3.39 11.44 0.82
CA GLU A 43 2.55 12.35 1.60
C GLU A 43 1.08 12.32 1.12
N LEU A 44 0.86 12.29 -0.19
CA LEU A 44 -0.50 12.17 -0.75
C LEU A 44 -1.14 10.82 -0.41
N LEU A 45 -0.39 9.73 -0.46
CA LEU A 45 -0.87 8.40 -0.04
C LEU A 45 -1.22 8.36 1.45
N ASP A 46 -0.36 8.93 2.29
CA ASP A 46 -0.59 8.99 3.73
C ASP A 46 -1.85 9.80 4.05
N ARG A 47 -1.98 11.00 3.46
CA ARG A 47 -3.21 11.82 3.57
C ARG A 47 -4.44 11.09 3.08
N ASN A 48 -4.35 10.38 1.96
CA ASN A 48 -5.47 9.59 1.45
C ASN A 48 -5.87 8.50 2.44
N SER A 49 -4.91 7.79 3.03
CA SER A 49 -5.17 6.74 4.02
C SER A 49 -5.86 7.31 5.27
N VAL A 50 -5.38 8.45 5.78
CA VAL A 50 -5.97 9.18 6.91
C VAL A 50 -7.39 9.64 6.59
N LEU A 51 -7.61 10.19 5.40
CA LEU A 51 -8.93 10.62 4.95
C LEU A 51 -9.90 9.43 4.85
N ARG A 52 -9.47 8.30 4.29
CA ARG A 52 -10.31 7.08 4.19
C ARG A 52 -10.67 6.55 5.57
N TYR A 53 -9.69 6.48 6.48
CA TYR A 53 -9.93 6.09 7.87
C TYR A 53 -10.91 7.04 8.55
N ASN A 54 -10.73 8.36 8.40
CA ASN A 54 -11.63 9.35 8.99
C ASN A 54 -13.05 9.25 8.42
N ILE A 55 -13.20 9.03 7.11
CA ILE A 55 -14.50 8.81 6.48
C ILE A 55 -15.12 7.54 7.04
N GLU A 56 -14.40 6.42 7.08
CA GLU A 56 -14.92 5.16 7.63
C GLU A 56 -15.32 5.31 9.10
N LYS A 57 -14.51 5.98 9.91
CA LYS A 57 -14.79 6.28 11.31
C LYS A 57 -16.02 7.16 11.47
N ASN A 58 -16.14 8.24 10.68
CA ASN A 58 -17.26 9.17 10.76
C ASN A 58 -18.56 8.61 10.15
N CYS A 59 -18.46 7.81 9.09
CA CYS A 59 -19.58 7.10 8.49
C CYS A 59 -19.95 5.82 9.25
N SER A 60 -19.13 5.38 10.21
CA SER A 60 -19.47 4.22 11.02
C SER A 60 -20.76 4.49 11.77
N LEU A 61 -21.70 3.55 11.67
CA LEU A 61 -23.01 3.63 12.32
C LEU A 61 -22.87 3.78 13.84
N ILE A 62 -21.77 3.31 14.42
CA ILE A 62 -21.44 3.49 15.84
C ILE A 62 -21.20 4.97 16.16
N ASN A 63 -20.40 5.69 15.37
CA ASN A 63 -20.07 7.08 15.67
C ASN A 63 -21.29 7.99 15.43
N ILE A 64 -22.05 7.74 14.37
CA ILE A 64 -23.34 8.41 14.11
C ILE A 64 -24.35 8.07 15.22
N GLY A 65 -24.42 6.81 15.62
CA GLY A 65 -25.29 6.32 16.69
C GLY A 65 -24.97 6.96 18.05
N ASN A 66 -23.69 7.04 18.41
CA ASN A 66 -23.25 7.66 19.65
C ASN A 66 -23.52 9.17 19.68
N THR A 67 -23.32 9.87 18.57
CA THR A 67 -23.57 11.32 18.49
C THR A 67 -25.06 11.67 18.49
N LEU A 68 -25.92 10.83 17.89
CA LEU A 68 -27.36 11.11 17.79
C LEU A 68 -28.20 10.54 18.94
N PHE A 69 -27.85 9.38 19.48
CA PHE A 69 -28.69 8.64 20.43
C PHE A 69 -28.12 8.55 21.85
N GLY A 70 -26.88 9.00 22.09
CA GLY A 70 -26.24 9.04 23.42
C GLY A 70 -26.16 7.68 24.14
N ARG A 71 -26.43 6.59 23.43
CA ARG A 71 -26.54 5.22 23.96
C ARG A 71 -25.30 4.45 23.55
N SER A 72 -24.37 4.28 24.48
CA SER A 72 -23.07 3.62 24.28
C SER A 72 -23.15 2.11 24.10
N ASP A 73 -24.33 1.51 24.26
CA ASP A 73 -24.52 0.05 24.30
C ASP A 73 -24.59 -0.60 22.92
N PHE A 74 -24.55 0.19 21.83
CA PHE A 74 -24.60 -0.33 20.47
C PHE A 74 -23.19 -0.63 19.95
N GLN A 75 -22.88 -1.93 19.80
CA GLN A 75 -21.61 -2.41 19.25
C GLN A 75 -21.85 -2.99 17.84
N MET A 76 -21.24 -2.39 16.82
CA MET A 76 -21.33 -2.89 15.45
C MET A 76 -20.39 -4.10 15.29
N PRO A 77 -20.82 -5.21 14.67
CA PRO A 77 -19.96 -6.36 14.45
C PRO A 77 -18.86 -6.05 13.44
N ASP A 78 -17.60 -6.28 13.80
CA ASP A 78 -16.43 -6.09 12.91
C ASP A 78 -16.39 -7.03 11.69
N LYS A 79 -17.19 -8.11 11.72
CA LYS A 79 -17.25 -9.13 10.67
C LYS A 79 -18.69 -9.36 10.26
N TYR A 80 -19.05 -8.93 9.06
CA TYR A 80 -20.34 -9.26 8.45
C TYR A 80 -20.23 -10.65 7.80
N GLN A 81 -20.86 -11.65 8.39
CA GLN A 81 -21.12 -12.90 7.70
C GLN A 81 -22.50 -12.78 7.05
N LEU A 82 -22.53 -12.57 5.73
CA LEU A 82 -23.79 -12.52 4.98
C LEU A 82 -24.37 -13.93 4.92
N VAL A 83 -25.31 -14.25 5.80
CA VAL A 83 -26.04 -15.51 5.77
C VAL A 83 -27.34 -15.30 5.02
N ARG A 84 -27.48 -15.96 3.86
CA ARG A 84 -28.73 -15.99 3.10
C ARG A 84 -29.71 -16.92 3.81
N LEU A 85 -30.71 -16.36 4.49
CA LEU A 85 -31.82 -17.15 5.02
C LEU A 85 -32.72 -17.58 3.86
N VAL A 86 -32.66 -18.86 3.49
CA VAL A 86 -33.63 -19.49 2.61
C VAL A 86 -34.79 -19.99 3.48
N PRO A 87 -36.05 -19.59 3.23
CA PRO A 87 -37.18 -20.05 4.01
C PRO A 87 -37.30 -21.57 3.88
N THR A 88 -37.07 -22.24 5.00
CA THR A 88 -37.00 -23.69 5.09
C THR A 88 -38.38 -24.22 5.46
N ASN A 89 -39.23 -24.48 4.47
CA ASN A 89 -40.44 -25.29 4.65
C ASN A 89 -40.16 -26.80 4.60
N ALA A 90 -38.90 -27.22 4.64
CA ALA A 90 -38.53 -28.64 4.69
C ALA A 90 -37.23 -28.80 5.48
N GLY A 91 -37.33 -29.50 6.62
CA GLY A 91 -36.28 -29.93 7.56
C GLY A 91 -34.82 -29.56 7.27
N ALA A 92 -34.15 -29.03 8.30
CA ALA A 92 -32.72 -28.76 8.31
C ALA A 92 -31.91 -29.99 7.89
N THR A 93 -31.45 -30.01 6.65
CA THR A 93 -30.35 -30.86 6.21
C THR A 93 -29.09 -30.00 6.24
N PHE A 94 -28.17 -30.35 7.13
CA PHE A 94 -26.82 -29.80 7.08
C PHE A 94 -26.21 -30.21 5.74
N VAL A 95 -26.11 -29.27 4.80
CA VAL A 95 -25.40 -29.46 3.55
C VAL A 95 -23.93 -29.68 3.91
N LYS A 96 -23.52 -30.96 3.92
CA LYS A 96 -22.12 -31.38 3.88
C LYS A 96 -21.43 -30.58 2.78
N ALA A 97 -20.35 -29.89 3.13
CA ALA A 97 -19.56 -29.02 2.27
C ALA A 97 -19.44 -29.59 0.85
N ALA A 98 -20.25 -29.05 -0.06
CA ALA A 98 -20.16 -29.36 -1.47
C ALA A 98 -18.81 -28.83 -1.97
N GLY A 99 -18.03 -29.73 -2.58
CA GLY A 99 -16.67 -29.49 -3.05
C GLY A 99 -16.51 -28.12 -3.71
N ASN A 100 -15.64 -27.34 -3.09
CA ASN A 100 -15.28 -25.99 -3.42
C ASN A 100 -14.69 -25.92 -4.84
N LYS A 101 -15.51 -25.56 -5.84
CA LYS A 101 -15.01 -25.12 -7.14
C LYS A 101 -14.62 -23.65 -7.00
N GLU A 102 -13.48 -23.40 -6.36
CA GLU A 102 -12.86 -22.08 -6.31
C GLU A 102 -12.45 -21.69 -7.74
N THR A 103 -13.16 -20.73 -8.33
CA THR A 103 -12.74 -20.07 -9.56
C THR A 103 -11.47 -19.27 -9.26
N LEU A 104 -10.44 -19.34 -10.11
CA LEU A 104 -9.15 -18.66 -9.89
C LEU A 104 -9.27 -17.15 -9.55
N LEU A 105 -10.36 -16.51 -9.97
CA LEU A 105 -10.68 -15.13 -9.64
C LEU A 105 -10.95 -14.90 -8.14
N SER A 106 -11.55 -15.85 -7.42
CA SER A 106 -11.79 -15.72 -5.97
C SER A 106 -10.50 -15.83 -5.14
N ARG A 107 -9.44 -16.45 -5.66
CA ARG A 107 -8.10 -16.45 -5.05
C ARG A 107 -7.37 -15.12 -5.23
N ILE A 108 -7.48 -14.48 -6.39
CA ILE A 108 -6.80 -13.21 -6.68
C ILE A 108 -7.42 -12.06 -5.87
N PHE A 109 -8.75 -12.06 -5.69
CA PHE A 109 -9.44 -11.02 -4.93
C PHE A 109 -9.71 -11.37 -3.45
N GLY A 110 -9.32 -12.58 -3.00
CA GLY A 110 -9.58 -13.07 -1.64
C GLY A 110 -8.43 -12.91 -0.63
N LEU A 111 -7.25 -12.46 -1.07
CA LEU A 111 -6.05 -12.40 -0.24
C LEU A 111 -5.62 -10.95 -0.02
N ASN A 112 -6.11 -10.30 1.04
CA ASN A 112 -5.42 -9.14 1.65
C ASN A 112 -5.96 -8.75 3.03
N LYS A 113 -6.26 -9.73 3.90
CA LYS A 113 -6.54 -9.44 5.32
C LYS A 113 -6.06 -10.49 6.32
N GLN A 114 -4.93 -11.16 6.07
CA GLN A 114 -4.26 -11.96 7.10
C GLN A 114 -2.74 -11.90 6.93
N ALA A 115 -2.13 -10.79 7.37
CA ALA A 115 -0.78 -10.87 7.92
C ALA A 115 -0.96 -11.20 9.41
N GLU A 116 -1.03 -12.49 9.74
CA GLU A 116 -1.00 -12.96 11.12
C GLU A 116 0.39 -12.69 11.72
N ALA A 117 0.47 -11.76 12.67
CA ALA A 117 1.62 -11.64 13.54
C ALA A 117 1.62 -12.83 14.51
N LYS A 118 2.59 -13.73 14.36
CA LYS A 118 2.82 -14.85 15.27
C LYS A 118 3.43 -14.32 16.57
N THR A 119 2.65 -14.23 17.64
CA THR A 119 3.18 -13.99 18.99
C THR A 119 3.83 -15.26 19.53
N ILE A 120 5.04 -15.10 20.05
CA ILE A 120 5.82 -16.15 20.70
C ILE A 120 5.23 -16.34 22.11
N ASN A 121 4.79 -17.56 22.44
CA ASN A 121 4.30 -17.90 23.78
C ASN A 121 5.47 -17.89 24.79
N PRO A 122 5.25 -17.40 26.04
CA PRO A 122 6.12 -17.72 27.17
C PRO A 122 5.94 -19.16 27.67
#